data_AF-A0A644WDQ5-F1
#
_entry.id   AF-A0A644WDQ5-F1
#
_cell.length_a   1.000
_cell.length_b   1.000
_cell.length_c   1.000
_cell.angle_alpha   90.00
_cell.angle_beta   90.00
_cell.angle_gamma   90.00
#
_symmetry.space_group_name_H-M   'P 1'
#
loop_
_entity.id
_entity.type
_entity.pdbx_description
1 polymer ?
#
loop_
_entity_poly.entity_id
_entity_poly.type
_entity_poly.pdbx_seq_one_letter_code
_entity_poly.pdbx_strand_id
1 'polypeptide(L)'
;MPSIVVINDEGSVLYQNVVEDVQDLVKIIRDGRNVPGYTLDDCPEVQINGLIVLAGQPPKPKRKAPALSERQISVLQLLARAYTPEQIALKLGLTEATIRLHIRALKKKFGTDSRDQMMAMAGHLGLCDPFETSAVHDQQEDRTSKDDLMK
;
A
#
# COMPACT_ATOMS: atom_id res chain seq x y z
N MET A 1 -5.04 -10.45 -13.85
CA MET A 1 -3.66 -10.04 -14.20
C MET A 1 -2.94 -11.27 -14.68
N PRO A 2 -2.86 -11.51 -15.99
CA PRO A 2 -1.98 -12.54 -16.55
C PRO A 2 -0.53 -12.26 -16.15
N SER A 3 0.21 -13.32 -15.82
CA SER A 3 1.64 -13.23 -15.60
C SER A 3 2.38 -14.23 -16.47
N ILE A 4 3.44 -13.77 -17.14
CA ILE A 4 4.39 -14.65 -17.80
C ILE A 4 5.52 -14.90 -16.81
N VAL A 5 5.87 -16.16 -16.62
CA VAL A 5 7.07 -16.57 -15.86
C VAL A 5 7.92 -17.43 -16.80
N VAL A 6 9.18 -17.05 -17.00
CA VAL A 6 10.16 -17.84 -17.76
C VAL A 6 11.10 -18.48 -16.75
N ILE A 7 11.26 -19.79 -16.84
CA ILE A 7 12.08 -20.60 -15.94
C ILE A 7 13.09 -21.38 -16.80
N ASN A 8 14.35 -21.45 -16.38
CA ASN A 8 15.34 -22.31 -17.04
C ASN A 8 15.14 -23.79 -16.66
N ASP A 9 15.95 -24.66 -17.27
CA ASP A 9 15.98 -26.11 -17.00
C ASP A 9 16.37 -26.47 -15.55
N GLU A 10 17.10 -25.59 -14.88
CA GLU A 10 17.46 -25.72 -13.46
C GLU A 10 16.34 -25.27 -12.49
N GLY A 11 15.22 -24.72 -13.00
CA GLY A 11 14.12 -24.24 -12.17
C GLY A 11 14.24 -22.79 -11.67
N SER A 12 15.26 -22.05 -12.14
CA SER A 12 15.46 -20.62 -11.81
C SER A 12 14.57 -19.71 -12.65
N VAL A 13 13.90 -18.75 -12.00
CA VAL A 13 13.07 -17.75 -12.69
C VAL A 13 13.96 -16.74 -13.39
N LEU A 14 13.93 -16.74 -14.72
CA LEU A 14 14.65 -15.79 -15.56
C LEU A 14 13.86 -14.49 -15.78
N TYR A 15 12.52 -14.60 -15.80
CA TYR A 15 11.63 -13.48 -16.04
C TYR A 15 10.31 -13.65 -15.32
N GLN A 16 9.76 -12.55 -14.82
CA GLN A 16 8.37 -12.47 -14.42
C GLN A 16 7.81 -11.12 -14.83
N ASN A 17 6.67 -11.12 -15.52
CA ASN A 17 5.91 -9.90 -15.78
C ASN A 17 4.46 -10.08 -15.40
N VAL A 18 3.85 -9.01 -14.92
CA VAL A 18 2.44 -8.91 -14.60
C VAL A 18 1.83 -7.89 -15.54
N VAL A 19 1.03 -8.38 -16.48
CA VAL A 19 0.32 -7.50 -17.43
C VAL A 19 -1.10 -7.28 -16.92
N GLU A 20 -1.59 -6.04 -17.01
CA GLU A 20 -2.95 -5.71 -16.59
C GLU A 20 -4.00 -6.29 -17.56
N ASP A 21 -3.69 -6.26 -18.86
CA ASP A 21 -4.56 -6.73 -19.95
C ASP A 21 -3.95 -7.92 -20.72
N VAL A 22 -4.72 -9.00 -20.81
CA VAL A 22 -4.37 -10.21 -21.58
C VAL A 22 -4.29 -9.90 -23.08
N GLN A 23 -5.15 -9.04 -23.59
CA GLN A 23 -5.20 -8.73 -25.03
C GLN A 23 -3.95 -7.98 -25.49
N ASP A 24 -3.41 -7.11 -24.64
CA ASP A 24 -2.16 -6.40 -24.92
C ASP A 24 -0.98 -7.37 -24.98
N LEU A 25 -0.91 -8.31 -24.03
CA LEU A 25 0.10 -9.36 -24.02
C LEU A 25 0.05 -10.25 -25.28
N VAL A 26 -1.16 -10.64 -25.71
CA VAL A 26 -1.35 -11.44 -26.93
C VAL A 26 -0.90 -10.67 -28.17
N LYS A 27 -1.14 -9.36 -28.25
CA LYS A 27 -0.65 -8.51 -29.35
C LYS A 27 0.87 -8.43 -29.36
N ILE A 28 1.50 -8.21 -28.21
CA ILE A 28 2.96 -8.13 -28.10
C ILE A 28 3.62 -9.42 -28.61
N ILE A 29 3.09 -10.57 -28.20
CA ILE A 29 3.58 -11.88 -28.66
C ILE A 29 3.37 -12.05 -30.17
N ARG A 30 2.18 -11.71 -30.68
CA ARG A 30 1.86 -11.85 -32.12
C ARG A 30 2.72 -10.95 -33.00
N ASP A 31 2.94 -9.72 -32.56
CA ASP A 31 3.66 -8.69 -33.30
C ASP A 31 5.19 -8.84 -33.17
N GLY A 32 5.67 -9.84 -32.41
CA GLY A 32 7.09 -10.08 -32.17
C GLY A 32 7.77 -8.92 -31.42
N ARG A 33 7.02 -8.20 -30.58
CA ARG A 33 7.54 -7.05 -29.82
C ARG A 33 8.09 -7.52 -28.46
N ASN A 34 8.96 -6.71 -27.89
CA ASN A 34 9.50 -6.98 -26.56
C ASN A 34 8.41 -6.98 -25.50
N VAL A 35 8.47 -7.97 -24.62
CA VAL A 35 7.61 -8.04 -23.45
C VAL A 35 7.97 -6.93 -22.44
N PRO A 36 6.99 -6.31 -21.75
CA PRO A 36 7.26 -5.18 -20.85
C PRO A 36 8.25 -5.55 -19.73
N GLY A 37 9.16 -4.65 -19.37
CA GLY A 37 10.11 -4.88 -18.27
C GLY A 37 11.45 -5.53 -18.68
N TYR A 38 11.69 -5.76 -19.97
CA TYR A 38 13.03 -5.97 -20.53
C TYR A 38 13.46 -4.75 -21.34
N THR A 39 14.73 -4.36 -21.21
CA THR A 39 15.43 -3.49 -22.16
C THR A 39 15.83 -4.31 -23.39
N LEU A 40 15.96 -3.68 -24.57
CA LEU A 40 16.35 -4.38 -25.80
C LEU A 40 17.69 -5.13 -25.66
N ASP A 41 18.59 -4.60 -24.82
CA ASP A 41 19.98 -5.02 -24.75
C ASP A 41 20.21 -6.26 -23.86
N ASP A 42 19.27 -6.58 -22.96
CA ASP A 42 19.38 -7.67 -21.97
C ASP A 42 18.30 -8.76 -22.15
N CYS A 43 17.63 -8.81 -23.30
CA CYS A 43 16.62 -9.83 -23.56
C CYS A 43 17.29 -11.10 -24.11
N PRO A 44 17.38 -12.21 -23.36
CA PRO A 44 17.85 -13.46 -23.93
C PRO A 44 16.87 -13.92 -25.02
N GLU A 45 17.39 -14.41 -26.15
CA GLU A 45 16.55 -15.02 -27.16
C GLU A 45 15.98 -16.33 -26.59
N VAL A 46 14.65 -16.39 -26.45
CA VAL A 46 13.95 -17.57 -25.92
C VAL A 46 13.21 -18.25 -27.06
N GLN A 47 13.56 -19.50 -27.35
CA GLN A 47 12.79 -20.36 -28.24
C GLN A 47 11.82 -21.23 -27.44
N ILE A 48 10.57 -21.28 -27.90
CA ILE A 48 9.51 -22.04 -27.24
C ILE A 48 9.11 -23.19 -28.14
N ASN A 49 9.59 -24.39 -27.82
CA ASN A 49 9.14 -25.64 -28.43
C ASN A 49 7.97 -26.22 -27.63
N GLY A 50 6.76 -25.67 -27.82
CA GLY A 50 5.58 -26.17 -27.10
C GLY A 50 4.39 -25.19 -27.04
N LEU A 51 3.52 -25.39 -26.05
CA LEU A 51 2.31 -24.61 -25.83
C LEU A 51 2.50 -23.63 -24.66
N ILE A 52 2.24 -22.34 -24.88
CA ILE A 52 2.13 -21.34 -23.81
C ILE A 52 0.67 -21.25 -23.38
N VAL A 53 0.38 -21.56 -22.12
CA VAL A 53 -0.97 -21.38 -21.55
C VAL A 53 -1.03 -20.06 -20.81
N LEU A 54 -1.68 -19.07 -21.42
CA LEU A 54 -2.00 -17.81 -20.77
C LEU A 54 -3.29 -17.97 -19.96
N ALA A 55 -3.15 -18.44 -18.71
CA ALA A 55 -4.27 -18.45 -17.78
C ALA A 55 -4.45 -17.06 -17.17
N GLY A 56 -5.53 -16.38 -17.55
CA GLY A 56 -5.92 -15.15 -16.86
C GLY A 56 -6.22 -15.47 -15.41
N GLN A 57 -5.43 -14.94 -14.46
CA GLN A 57 -5.84 -15.02 -13.06
C GLN A 57 -7.15 -14.25 -12.91
N PRO A 58 -8.18 -14.83 -12.25
CA PRO A 58 -9.40 -14.10 -11.95
C PRO A 58 -8.99 -12.79 -11.29
N PRO A 59 -9.57 -11.65 -11.71
CA PRO A 59 -9.21 -10.36 -11.15
C PRO A 59 -9.29 -10.48 -9.63
N LYS A 60 -8.17 -10.22 -8.92
CA LYS A 60 -8.19 -10.15 -7.46
C LYS A 60 -9.34 -9.22 -7.11
N PRO A 61 -10.32 -9.65 -6.29
CA PRO A 61 -11.46 -8.80 -5.99
C PRO A 61 -10.91 -7.48 -5.47
N LYS A 62 -11.15 -6.40 -6.21
CA LYS A 62 -10.80 -5.04 -5.75
C LYS A 62 -11.61 -4.84 -4.48
N ARG A 63 -10.98 -5.05 -3.32
CA ARG A 63 -11.63 -4.80 -2.03
C ARG A 63 -11.99 -3.32 -2.05
N LYS A 64 -13.30 -3.04 -2.08
CA LYS A 64 -13.76 -1.66 -2.05
C LYS A 64 -13.20 -1.01 -0.79
N ALA A 65 -12.57 0.14 -0.95
CA ALA A 65 -12.11 0.90 0.19
C ALA A 65 -13.30 1.16 1.13
N PRO A 66 -13.16 0.93 2.44
CA PRO A 66 -14.22 1.25 3.37
C PRO A 66 -14.50 2.75 3.31
N ALA A 67 -15.78 3.14 3.30
CA ALA A 67 -16.15 4.54 3.45
C ALA A 67 -15.79 5.00 4.88
N LEU A 68 -14.79 5.86 5.00
CA LEU A 68 -14.33 6.43 6.27
C LEU A 68 -14.86 7.86 6.40
N SER A 69 -15.20 8.27 7.63
CA SER A 69 -15.43 9.69 7.90
C SER A 69 -14.11 10.47 7.94
N GLU A 70 -14.16 11.79 7.79
CA GLU A 70 -12.97 12.66 7.90
C GLU A 70 -12.20 12.40 9.21
N ARG A 71 -12.91 12.29 10.34
CA ARG A 71 -12.29 11.99 11.64
C ARG A 71 -11.60 10.62 11.64
N GLN A 72 -12.21 9.62 10.99
CA GLN A 72 -11.62 8.29 10.87
C GLN A 72 -10.37 8.30 10.00
N ILE A 73 -10.34 9.11 8.93
CA ILE A 73 -9.15 9.34 8.10
C ILE A 73 -8.04 9.99 8.92
N SER A 74 -8.33 11.05 9.68
CA SER A 74 -7.32 11.71 10.54
C SER A 74 -6.72 10.74 11.56
N VAL A 75 -7.55 9.92 12.22
CA VAL A 75 -7.06 8.90 13.16
C VAL A 75 -6.21 7.85 12.45
N LEU A 76 -6.66 7.35 11.28
CA LEU A 76 -5.92 6.35 10.50
C LEU A 76 -4.55 6.88 10.03
N GLN A 77 -4.50 8.14 9.60
CA GLN A 77 -3.27 8.81 9.18
C GLN A 77 -2.28 8.98 10.34
N LEU A 78 -2.75 9.37 11.52
CA LEU A 78 -1.87 9.46 12.70
C LEU A 78 -1.40 8.09 13.20
N LEU A 79 -2.21 7.04 13.05
CA LEU A 79 -1.78 5.66 13.30
C LEU A 79 -0.70 5.21 12.30
N ALA A 80 -0.79 5.62 11.03
CA ALA A 80 0.24 5.33 10.02
C ALA A 80 1.59 5.96 10.38
N ARG A 81 1.56 7.14 11.01
CA ARG A 81 2.75 7.82 11.56
C ARG A 81 3.20 7.28 12.94
N ALA A 82 2.68 6.13 13.35
CA ALA A 82 3.02 5.45 14.61
C ALA A 82 2.71 6.23 15.91
N TYR A 83 1.80 7.21 15.89
CA TYR A 83 1.35 7.85 17.13
C TYR A 83 0.57 6.87 18.03
N THR A 84 0.76 7.00 19.35
CA THR A 84 -0.01 6.25 20.35
C THR A 84 -1.43 6.81 20.48
N PRO A 85 -2.41 6.03 20.96
CA PRO A 85 -3.77 6.54 21.18
C PRO A 85 -3.83 7.80 22.05
N GLU A 86 -2.93 7.93 23.03
CA GLU A 86 -2.80 9.11 23.89
C GLU A 86 -2.31 10.34 23.10
N GLN A 87 -1.26 10.18 22.28
CA GLN A 87 -0.74 11.26 21.43
C GLN A 87 -1.76 11.71 20.39
N ILE A 88 -2.51 10.77 19.81
CA ILE A 88 -3.60 11.06 18.87
C ILE A 88 -4.71 11.83 19.58
N ALA A 89 -5.06 11.43 20.79
CA ALA A 89 -6.08 12.09 21.60
C ALA A 89 -5.72 13.57 21.85
N LEU A 90 -4.46 13.82 22.25
CA LEU A 90 -3.93 15.18 22.42
C LEU A 90 -4.00 15.99 21.12
N LYS A 91 -3.50 15.44 20.00
CA LYS A 91 -3.50 16.14 18.70
C LYS A 91 -4.89 16.45 18.15
N LEU A 92 -5.89 15.63 18.46
CA LEU A 92 -7.25 15.80 17.96
C LEU A 92 -8.21 16.48 18.96
N GLY A 93 -7.73 16.81 20.18
CA GLY A 93 -8.55 17.41 21.23
C GLY A 93 -9.63 16.45 21.77
N LEU A 94 -9.32 15.16 21.86
CA LEU A 94 -10.23 14.10 22.28
C LEU A 94 -9.67 13.33 23.48
N THR A 95 -10.48 12.44 24.06
CA THR A 95 -9.99 11.51 25.08
C THR A 95 -9.38 10.27 24.44
N GLU A 96 -8.44 9.62 25.14
CA GLU A 96 -7.85 8.36 24.68
C GLU A 96 -8.93 7.28 24.47
N ALA A 97 -9.93 7.22 25.36
CA ALA A 97 -11.07 6.32 25.23
C ALA A 97 -11.84 6.53 23.91
N THR A 98 -12.03 7.79 23.50
CA THR A 98 -12.65 8.14 22.21
C THR A 98 -11.80 7.66 21.03
N ILE A 99 -10.47 7.81 21.10
CA ILE A 99 -9.57 7.32 20.04
C ILE A 99 -9.64 5.79 19.94
N ARG A 100 -9.63 5.07 21.07
CA ARG A 100 -9.79 3.61 21.08
C ARG A 100 -11.14 3.18 20.47
N LEU A 101 -12.21 3.95 20.68
CA LEU A 101 -13.50 3.71 20.03
C LEU A 101 -13.41 3.90 18.51
N HIS A 102 -12.75 4.96 18.03
CA HIS A 102 -12.50 5.16 16.61
C HIS A 102 -11.68 4.01 15.99
N ILE A 103 -10.64 3.53 16.67
CA ILE A 103 -9.84 2.37 16.23
C ILE A 103 -10.70 1.10 16.11
N ARG A 104 -11.57 0.84 17.09
CA ARG A 104 -12.50 -0.31 17.01
C ARG A 104 -13.47 -0.17 15.82
N ALA A 105 -14.01 1.02 15.59
CA ALA A 105 -14.89 1.29 14.45
C ALA A 105 -14.16 1.13 13.10
N LEU A 106 -12.90 1.56 13.02
CA LEU A 106 -12.04 1.35 11.86
C LEU A 106 -11.83 -0.15 11.62
N LYS A 107 -11.37 -0.91 12.62
CA LYS A 107 -11.19 -2.37 12.51
C LYS A 107 -12.46 -3.08 12.02
N LYS A 108 -13.64 -2.69 12.51
CA LYS A 108 -14.93 -3.22 12.03
C LYS A 108 -15.19 -2.88 10.56
N LYS A 109 -14.87 -1.66 10.10
CA LYS A 109 -15.00 -1.25 8.69
C LYS A 109 -14.02 -1.95 7.76
N PHE A 110 -12.80 -2.22 8.24
CA PHE A 110 -11.78 -2.98 7.50
C PHE A 110 -11.99 -4.50 7.56
N GLY A 111 -12.85 -5.00 8.48
CA GLY A 111 -13.09 -6.43 8.67
C GLY A 111 -11.87 -7.16 9.25
N THR A 112 -11.11 -6.50 10.12
CA THR A 112 -9.84 -7.00 10.67
C THR A 112 -9.90 -7.11 12.19
N ASP A 113 -9.23 -8.11 12.76
CA ASP A 113 -9.20 -8.31 14.21
C ASP A 113 -8.04 -7.55 14.88
N SER A 114 -6.93 -7.37 14.17
CA SER A 114 -5.74 -6.67 14.67
C SER A 114 -5.56 -5.29 14.04
N ARG A 115 -4.86 -4.42 14.78
CA ARG A 115 -4.45 -3.10 14.28
C ARG A 115 -3.50 -3.26 13.10
N ASP A 116 -2.59 -4.22 13.15
CA ASP A 116 -1.55 -4.36 12.13
C ASP A 116 -2.15 -4.86 10.80
N GLN A 117 -3.14 -5.76 10.85
CA GLN A 117 -3.91 -6.14 9.66
C GLN A 117 -4.65 -4.94 9.05
N MET A 118 -5.26 -4.11 9.90
CA MET A 118 -5.93 -2.88 9.46
C MET A 118 -4.94 -1.92 8.78
N MET A 119 -3.76 -1.71 9.38
CA MET A 119 -2.74 -0.81 8.83
C MET A 119 -2.15 -1.34 7.53
N ALA A 120 -1.88 -2.65 7.43
CA ALA A 120 -1.42 -3.27 6.20
C ALA A 120 -2.45 -3.09 5.06
N MET A 121 -3.74 -3.26 5.38
CA MET A 121 -4.80 -3.07 4.39
C MET A 121 -5.00 -1.60 4.01
N ALA A 122 -4.92 -0.68 4.98
CA ALA A 122 -5.01 0.75 4.73
C ALA A 122 -3.87 1.25 3.83
N GLY A 123 -2.63 0.81 4.07
CA GLY A 123 -1.48 1.11 3.24
C GLY A 123 -1.61 0.52 1.83
N HIS A 124 -2.05 -0.74 1.71
CA HIS A 124 -2.29 -1.37 0.40
C HIS A 124 -3.37 -0.64 -0.42
N LEU A 125 -4.38 -0.06 0.24
CA LEU A 125 -5.45 0.69 -0.41
C LEU A 125 -5.09 2.18 -0.64
N GLY A 126 -3.90 2.64 -0.23
CA GLY A 126 -3.49 4.03 -0.34
C GLY A 126 -4.33 4.99 0.49
N LEU A 127 -4.91 4.53 1.61
CA LEU A 127 -5.79 5.34 2.48
C LEU A 127 -5.04 6.12 3.56
N CYS A 128 -3.75 5.86 3.71
CA CYS A 128 -2.85 6.57 4.60
C CYS A 128 -1.42 6.49 4.07
N ASP A 129 -0.59 7.47 4.43
CA ASP A 129 0.83 7.48 4.09
C ASP A 129 1.69 7.69 5.36
N PRO A 130 2.51 6.72 5.79
CA PRO A 130 3.35 6.87 6.97
C PRO A 130 4.41 7.98 6.82
N PHE A 131 4.75 8.37 5.60
CA PHE A 131 5.77 9.38 5.28
C PHE A 131 5.18 10.74 4.87
N GLU A 132 3.85 10.84 4.79
CA GLU A 132 3.25 12.11 4.44
C GLU A 132 3.60 13.14 5.51
N THR A 133 4.29 14.19 5.08
CA THR A 133 4.65 15.37 5.86
C THR A 133 3.69 16.50 5.48
N SER A 134 2.39 16.27 5.65
CA SER A 134 1.40 17.33 5.47
C SER A 134 1.71 18.43 6.50
N ALA A 135 2.08 19.63 6.01
CA ALA A 135 2.50 20.83 6.74
C ALA A 135 1.38 21.47 7.59
N VAL A 136 0.66 20.67 8.38
CA VAL A 136 -0.42 21.13 9.25
C VAL A 136 0.14 21.29 10.66
N HIS A 137 0.69 22.49 10.90
CA HIS A 137 0.74 23.18 12.19
C HIS A 137 1.52 22.48 13.34
N ASP A 138 2.81 22.22 13.13
CA ASP A 138 3.79 22.11 14.23
C ASP A 138 4.15 23.51 14.76
N GLN A 139 3.14 24.24 15.27
CA GLN A 139 3.35 25.42 16.10
C GLN A 139 2.72 25.21 17.47
N GLN A 140 3.25 24.26 18.25
CA GLN A 140 3.05 24.29 19.71
C GLN A 140 4.11 23.44 20.44
N GLU A 141 5.39 23.69 20.18
CA GLU A 141 6.49 23.31 21.10
C GLU A 141 7.46 24.48 21.23
N ASP A 142 7.01 25.61 21.80
CA ASP A 142 7.91 26.53 22.52
C ASP A 142 7.13 27.56 23.36
N ARG A 143 6.38 27.11 24.38
CA ARG A 143 5.92 27.97 25.48
C ARG A 143 5.78 27.19 26.77
N THR A 144 6.86 26.61 27.27
CA THR A 144 7.04 26.39 28.70
C THR A 144 8.52 26.30 29.02
N SER A 145 8.93 27.11 29.99
CA SER A 145 10.20 27.05 30.72
C SER A 145 11.33 27.92 30.19
N LYS A 146 11.23 29.21 30.50
CA LYS A 146 12.40 29.99 30.90
C LYS A 146 12.08 30.88 32.12
N ASP A 147 11.44 30.27 33.12
CA ASP A 147 11.56 30.68 34.52
C ASP A 147 12.79 29.93 35.08
N ASP A 148 13.99 30.41 34.77
CA ASP A 148 15.20 30.30 35.59
C ASP A 148 16.43 30.78 34.78
N LEU A 149 16.74 32.08 34.87
CA LEU A 149 18.13 32.54 34.96
C LEU A 149 18.20 33.99 35.50
N MET A 150 18.51 34.10 36.78
CA MET A 150 19.29 35.16 37.44
C MET A 150 19.02 36.62 37.01
N LYS A 151 18.23 37.33 37.82
CA LYS A 151 18.66 38.52 38.57
C LYS A 151 17.65 38.88 39.66
#